data_AF-A0A0A1DQZ9-F1
#
_entry.id   AF-A0A0A1DQZ9-F1
#
_cell.length_a   1.000
_cell.length_b   1.000
_cell.length_c   1.000
_cell.angle_alpha   90.00
_cell.angle_beta   90.00
_cell.angle_gamma   90.00
#
_symmetry.space_group_name_H-M   'P 1'
#
loop_
_entity.id
_entity.type
_entity.pdbx_description
1 polymer ?
#
loop_
_entity_poly.entity_id
_entity_poly.type
_entity_poly.pdbx_seq_one_letter_code
_entity_poly.pdbx_strand_id
1 'polypeptide(L)' 'MRLASPPVDGRANDELVRWLAKELGVPRSAVTLVRGQRSRSKVVRVAVPQPRD' A
#
# COMPACT_ATOMS: atom_id res chain seq x y z
N MET A 1 -12.50 -21.69 4.40
CA MET A 1 -11.75 -21.85 3.14
C MET A 1 -10.59 -20.84 3.10
N ARG A 2 -9.37 -21.23 3.48
CA ARG A 2 -8.16 -20.41 3.34
C ARG A 2 -7.56 -20.69 1.96
N LEU A 3 -7.78 -19.79 1.01
CA LEU A 3 -6.97 -19.79 -0.22
C LEU A 3 -5.56 -19.45 0.23
N ALA A 4 -4.60 -20.36 -0.01
CA ALA A 4 -3.19 -20.02 0.07
C ALA A 4 -2.97 -18.84 -0.86
N SER A 5 -2.63 -17.65 -0.33
CA SER A 5 -2.32 -16.50 -1.18
C SER A 5 -1.15 -16.91 -2.10
N PRO A 6 -1.35 -16.90 -3.43
CA PRO A 6 -0.34 -17.30 -4.39
C PRO A 6 0.80 -16.25 -4.44
N PRO A 7 1.90 -16.50 -5.19
CA PRO A 7 3.06 -15.58 -5.36
C PRO A 7 2.75 -14.18 -5.92
N VAL A 8 1.47 -13.82 -6.02
CA VAL A 8 0.93 -12.54 -6.49
C VAL A 8 0.95 -11.47 -5.39
N ASP A 9 1.07 -11.84 -4.10
CA ASP A 9 1.06 -10.89 -2.98
C ASP A 9 2.06 -9.74 -3.18
N GLY A 10 3.29 -10.02 -3.62
CA GLY A 10 4.30 -8.99 -3.90
C GLY A 10 3.86 -8.00 -4.97
N ARG A 11 3.20 -8.47 -6.04
CA ARG A 11 2.64 -7.59 -7.09
C ARG A 11 1.44 -6.81 -6.57
N ALA A 12 0.57 -7.43 -5.77
CA ALA A 12 -0.60 -6.80 -5.18
C ALA A 12 -0.23 -5.70 -4.18
N ASN A 13 0.83 -5.90 -3.38
CA ASN A 13 1.33 -4.91 -2.45
C ASN A 13 1.91 -3.70 -3.19
N ASP A 14 2.71 -3.95 -4.22
CA ASP A 14 3.30 -2.90 -5.06
C ASP A 14 2.27 -2.13 -5.88
N GLU A 15 1.25 -2.80 -6.38
CA GLU A 15 0.12 -2.16 -7.07
C GLU A 15 -0.71 -1.31 -6.10
N LEU A 16 -1.04 -1.81 -4.91
CA LEU A 16 -1.74 -1.04 -3.89
C LEU A 16 -0.97 0.23 -3.51
N VAL A 17 0.33 0.10 -3.25
CA VAL A 17 1.19 1.23 -2.88
C VAL A 17 1.25 2.26 -4.01
N ARG A 18 1.38 1.82 -5.26
CA ARG A 18 1.38 2.72 -6.44
C ARG A 18 0.02 3.41 -6.63
N TRP A 19 -1.07 2.67 -6.49
CA TRP A 19 -2.42 3.21 -6.62
C TRP A 19 -2.70 4.27 -5.55
N LEU A 20 -2.44 3.97 -4.27
CA LEU A 20 -2.61 4.93 -3.17
C LEU A 20 -1.76 6.19 -3.34
N ALA A 21 -0.50 6.04 -3.76
CA ALA A 21 0.39 7.19 -3.99
C ALA A 21 -0.18 8.12 -5.08
N LYS A 22 -0.71 7.53 -6.17
CA LYS A 22 -1.34 8.28 -7.25
C LYS A 22 -2.61 9.00 -6.79
N GLU A 23 -3.53 8.29 -6.13
CA GLU A 23 -4.82 8.86 -5.69
C GLU A 23 -4.63 9.99 -4.66
N LEU A 24 -3.61 9.88 -3.80
CA LEU A 24 -3.32 10.89 -2.78
C LEU A 24 -2.35 11.99 -3.27
N GLY A 25 -1.83 11.89 -4.49
CA GLY A 25 -0.88 12.88 -5.04
C GLY A 25 0.46 12.93 -4.31
N VAL A 26 0.89 11.84 -3.67
CA VAL A 26 2.13 11.75 -2.90
C VAL A 26 3.17 10.87 -3.59
N PRO A 27 4.48 11.05 -3.33
CA PRO A 27 5.49 10.13 -3.85
C PRO A 27 5.29 8.71 -3.30
N ARG A 28 5.67 7.69 -4.08
CA ARG A 28 5.60 6.27 -3.64
C ARG A 28 6.28 6.03 -2.29
N SER A 29 7.39 6.72 -2.03
CA SER A 29 8.14 6.65 -0.77
C SER A 29 7.35 7.11 0.46
N ALA A 30 6.29 7.91 0.27
CA ALA A 30 5.40 8.34 1.34
C ALA A 30 4.39 7.25 1.74
N VAL A 31 4.22 6.20 0.94
CA VAL A 31 3.23 5.13 1.16
C VAL A 31 3.97 3.84 1.55
N THR A 32 3.76 3.37 2.77
CA THR A 32 4.42 2.16 3.30
C THR A 32 3.39 1.14 3.79
N LEU A 33 3.45 -0.09 3.28
CA LEU A 33 2.65 -1.19 3.82
C LEU A 33 3.21 -1.64 5.18
N VAL A 34 2.47 -1.40 6.26
CA VAL A 34 2.88 -1.69 7.65
C VAL A 34 2.47 -3.10 8.06
N ARG A 35 1.29 -3.57 7.62
CA ARG A 35 0.80 -4.94 7.89
C ARG A 35 -0.03 -5.48 6.72
N GLY A 36 -0.13 -6.80 6.66
CA GLY A 36 -1.00 -7.48 5.69
C GLY A 36 -0.33 -7.87 4.37
N GLN A 37 1.01 -8.00 4.36
CA GLN A 37 1.79 -8.45 3.19
C GLN A 37 1.20 -9.73 2.55
N ARG A 38 0.72 -10.67 3.38
CA ARG A 38 0.08 -11.95 2.98
C ARG A 38 -1.42 -12.02 3.30
N SER A 39 -2.03 -10.88 3.60
CA SER A 39 -3.45 -10.79 3.98
C SER A 39 -4.22 -9.96 2.94
N ARG A 40 -5.51 -10.25 2.83
CA ARG A 40 -6.45 -9.40 2.08
C ARG A 40 -6.68 -8.05 2.76
N SER A 41 -6.61 -8.03 4.09
CA SER A 41 -6.68 -6.80 4.86
C SER A 41 -5.27 -6.23 5.04
N LYS A 42 -5.07 -4.99 4.59
CA LYS A 42 -3.77 -4.32 4.53
C LYS A 42 -3.83 -3.01 5.31
N VAL A 43 -2.79 -2.74 6.09
CA VAL A 43 -2.65 -1.48 6.84
C VAL A 43 -1.47 -0.73 6.26
N VAL A 44 -1.74 0.47 5.76
CA VAL A 44 -0.76 1.31 5.08
C VAL A 44 -0.57 2.60 5.88
N ARG A 45 0.67 3.03 6.03
CA ARG A 45 1.01 4.36 6.55
C ARG A 45 1.24 5.29 5.37
N VAL A 46 0.64 6.47 5.41
CA VAL A 46 0.87 7.54 4.42
C VAL A 46 1.47 8.75 5.14
N ALA A 47 2.66 9.16 4.71
CA ALA A 47 3.29 10.40 5.17
C ALA A 47 2.87 11.53 4.24
N VAL A 48 1.74 12.18 4.54
CA VAL A 48 1.34 13.40 3.84
C VAL A 48 2.15 14.57 4.39
N PRO A 49 2.89 15.33 3.55
CA PRO A 49 3.38 16.63 3.98
C PRO A 49 2.16 17.50 4.29
N GLN A 50 2.20 18.23 5.41
CA GLN A 50 1.17 19.22 5.70
C GLN A 50 1.15 20.23 4.54
N PRO A 51 -0.04 20.64 4.05
CA PRO A 51 -0.14 21.74 3.11
C PRO A 51 0.66 22.92 3.67
N ARG A 52 1.59 23.44 2.88
CA ARG A 52 2.17 24.75 3.18
C ARG A 52 1.14 25.78 2.71
N ASP A 53 0.69 26.61 3.64
CA ASP A 53 -0.17 27.77 3.38
C ASP A 53 0.38 28.68 2.27
#